data_AF-A0A829G604-F1
#
_entry.id   AF-A0A829G604-F1
#
_cell.length_a   1.000
_cell.length_b   1.000
_cell.length_c   1.000
_cell.angle_alpha   90.00
_cell.angle_beta   90.00
_cell.angle_gamma   90.00
#
_symmetry.space_group_name_H-M   'P 1'
#
loop_
_entity.id
_entity.type
_entity.pdbx_description
1 polymer ?
#
loop_
_entity_poly.entity_id
_entity_poly.type
_entity_poly.pdbx_seq_one_letter_code
_entity_poly.pdbx_strand_id
1 'polypeptide(L)'
;MKLKKLDLDQHFVFKTQPAGGIDTRNELYLNMGDHYMTTIHIFDIPEEFSDFWLTGITEIPGVTTTVDTVNNTKADFVDNIAEAITELTVQLDHAKNIADSDEIQNEIDPLRSLSLALRKDGEVIRQTYIRVYCYA
;
A
#
# COMPACT_ATOMS: atom_id res chain seq x y z
N MET A 1 39.86 10.06 5.82
CA MET A 1 39.41 8.66 5.92
C MET A 1 40.26 7.82 4.97
N LYS A 2 41.15 6.94 5.46
CA LYS A 2 41.91 6.04 4.58
C LYS A 2 40.98 4.91 4.14
N LEU A 3 40.67 4.85 2.85
CA LEU A 3 39.89 3.75 2.27
C LEU A 3 40.68 2.45 2.50
N LYS A 4 40.08 1.47 3.20
CA LYS A 4 40.64 0.12 3.28
C LYS A 4 40.72 -0.44 1.86
N LYS A 5 41.88 -0.97 1.47
CA LYS A 5 42.05 -1.65 0.19
C LYS A 5 41.27 -2.96 0.27
N LEU A 6 40.07 -2.98 -0.28
CA LEU A 6 39.24 -4.19 -0.37
C LEU A 6 39.84 -5.07 -1.48
N ASP A 7 40.17 -6.31 -1.17
CA ASP A 7 40.65 -7.30 -2.13
C ASP A 7 39.43 -7.85 -2.91
N LEU A 8 38.89 -7.00 -3.79
CA LEU A 8 37.72 -7.31 -4.62
C LEU A 8 38.18 -8.01 -5.90
N ASP A 9 37.50 -9.11 -6.25
CA ASP A 9 37.60 -9.70 -7.59
C ASP A 9 37.05 -8.69 -8.62
N GLN A 10 37.98 -8.00 -9.28
CA GLN A 10 37.66 -6.98 -10.26
C GLN A 10 36.88 -7.55 -11.44
N HIS A 11 37.13 -8.82 -11.82
CA HIS A 11 36.42 -9.45 -12.94
C HIS A 11 34.94 -9.66 -12.60
N PHE A 12 34.65 -10.11 -11.39
CA PHE A 12 33.29 -10.24 -10.89
C PHE A 12 32.58 -8.88 -10.81
N VAL A 13 33.24 -7.86 -10.29
CA VAL A 13 32.68 -6.50 -10.22
C VAL A 13 32.39 -5.95 -11.61
N PHE A 14 33.31 -6.05 -12.56
CA PHE A 14 33.08 -5.58 -13.94
C PHE A 14 31.92 -6.30 -14.64
N LYS A 15 31.70 -7.58 -14.34
CA LYS A 15 30.61 -8.37 -14.94
C LYS A 15 29.24 -8.08 -14.31
N THR A 16 29.22 -7.68 -13.05
CA THR A 16 27.98 -7.52 -12.26
C THR A 16 27.61 -6.08 -11.98
N GLN A 17 28.56 -5.14 -12.14
CA GLN A 17 28.27 -3.73 -11.97
C GLN A 17 27.21 -3.30 -13.00
N PRO A 18 26.26 -2.44 -12.60
CA PRO A 18 25.36 -1.84 -13.57
C PRO A 18 26.19 -1.11 -14.64
N ALA A 19 25.83 -1.32 -15.91
CA ALA A 19 26.30 -0.43 -16.96
C ALA A 19 25.80 0.97 -16.57
N GLY A 20 26.72 1.93 -16.38
CA GLY A 20 26.34 3.30 -16.03
C GLY A 20 25.39 3.92 -17.07
N GLY A 21 24.89 5.13 -16.79
CA GLY A 21 23.87 5.76 -17.64
C GLY A 21 22.52 5.94 -16.95
N ILE A 22 22.41 5.48 -15.70
CA ILE A 22 21.28 5.78 -14.83
C ILE A 22 21.36 7.26 -14.43
N ASP A 23 20.38 8.05 -14.86
CA ASP A 23 20.20 9.43 -14.45
C ASP A 23 18.96 9.54 -13.55
N THR A 24 19.22 9.90 -12.30
CA THR A 24 18.21 10.05 -11.23
C THR A 24 17.91 11.52 -10.92
N ARG A 25 18.35 12.46 -11.76
CA ARG A 25 18.15 13.90 -11.52
C ARG A 25 16.69 14.33 -11.70
N ASN A 26 15.90 13.56 -12.43
CA ASN A 26 14.47 13.80 -12.57
C ASN A 26 13.71 13.10 -11.44
N GLU A 27 12.74 13.79 -10.85
CA GLU A 27 11.92 13.27 -9.76
C GLU A 27 10.83 12.31 -10.24
N LEU A 28 10.40 12.43 -11.49
CA LEU A 28 9.25 11.69 -12.04
C LEU A 28 9.63 10.36 -12.68
N TYR A 29 10.86 10.23 -13.15
CA TYR A 29 11.31 9.03 -13.84
C TYR A 29 12.83 8.86 -13.74
N LEU A 30 13.27 7.63 -13.91
CA LEU A 30 14.66 7.24 -14.06
C LEU A 30 14.96 7.07 -15.55
N ASN A 31 16.04 7.68 -16.02
CA ASN A 31 16.56 7.39 -17.35
C ASN A 31 17.62 6.31 -17.22
N MET A 32 17.43 5.16 -17.85
CA MET A 32 18.34 4.01 -17.80
C MET A 32 19.38 4.06 -18.94
N GLY A 33 19.28 5.04 -19.83
CA GLY A 33 20.15 5.25 -20.99
C GLY A 33 19.54 4.75 -22.30
N ASP A 34 18.85 3.61 -22.25
CA ASP A 34 18.13 2.99 -23.37
C ASP A 34 16.61 3.15 -23.27
N HIS A 35 16.08 3.25 -22.05
CA HIS A 35 14.66 3.47 -21.78
C HIS A 35 14.45 4.36 -20.55
N TYR A 36 13.22 4.84 -20.39
CA TYR A 36 12.76 5.50 -19.17
C TYR A 36 11.98 4.51 -18.30
N MET A 37 12.03 4.72 -16.99
CA MET A 37 11.30 3.91 -16.02
C MET A 37 10.68 4.80 -14.94
N THR A 38 9.43 4.54 -14.58
CA THR A 38 8.80 5.15 -13.41
C THR A 38 7.90 4.17 -12.68
N THR A 39 7.62 4.44 -11.40
CA THR A 39 6.73 3.63 -10.57
C THR A 39 5.60 4.51 -10.04
N ILE A 40 4.37 4.10 -10.32
CA ILE A 40 3.17 4.71 -9.76
C ILE A 40 2.73 3.86 -8.57
N HIS A 41 2.66 4.46 -7.39
CA HIS A 41 2.15 3.81 -6.19
C HIS A 41 0.71 4.24 -5.93
N ILE A 42 -0.21 3.29 -5.94
CA ILE A 42 -1.62 3.55 -5.65
C ILE A 42 -1.78 3.53 -4.13
N PHE A 43 -2.12 4.69 -3.57
CA PHE A 43 -2.25 4.89 -2.13
C PHE A 43 -3.69 4.92 -1.64
N ASP A 44 -4.64 5.20 -2.53
CA ASP A 44 -6.06 5.31 -2.22
C ASP A 44 -6.85 4.31 -3.07
N ILE A 45 -7.80 3.63 -2.44
CA ILE A 45 -8.59 2.55 -3.02
C ILE A 45 -10.07 2.79 -2.73
N PRO A 46 -11.00 2.35 -3.60
CA PRO A 46 -12.41 2.61 -3.40
C PRO A 46 -12.92 1.98 -2.10
N GLU A 47 -13.89 2.64 -1.46
CA GLU A 47 -14.56 2.13 -0.25
C GLU A 47 -15.50 0.96 -0.56
N GLU A 48 -16.11 0.99 -1.75
CA GLU A 48 -16.96 -0.09 -2.25
C GLU A 48 -16.26 -0.89 -3.34
N PHE A 49 -16.13 -2.20 -3.13
CA PHE A 49 -15.50 -3.10 -4.09
C PHE A 49 -16.54 -3.83 -4.94
N SER A 50 -16.38 -3.73 -6.27
CA SER A 50 -17.04 -4.63 -7.20
C SER A 50 -16.24 -5.92 -7.39
N ASP A 51 -16.90 -6.96 -7.90
CA ASP A 51 -16.22 -8.19 -8.29
C ASP A 51 -15.11 -7.88 -9.30
N PHE A 52 -13.91 -8.39 -9.03
CA PHE A 52 -12.72 -8.18 -9.87
C PHE A 52 -12.33 -6.70 -10.05
N TRP A 53 -12.60 -5.83 -9.08
CA TRP A 53 -12.26 -4.40 -9.17
C TRP A 53 -10.78 -4.12 -9.50
N LEU A 54 -9.87 -5.01 -9.09
CA LEU A 54 -8.43 -4.85 -9.30
C LEU A 54 -8.01 -5.04 -10.77
N THR A 55 -8.84 -5.71 -11.58
CA THR A 55 -8.57 -6.03 -12.99
C THR A 55 -8.24 -4.78 -13.80
N GLY A 56 -8.96 -3.67 -13.57
CA GLY A 56 -8.71 -2.41 -14.26
C GLY A 56 -7.30 -1.84 -14.04
N ILE A 57 -6.63 -2.23 -12.95
CA ILE A 57 -5.27 -1.78 -12.60
C ILE A 57 -4.22 -2.80 -13.06
N THR A 58 -4.55 -4.10 -13.02
CA THR A 58 -3.60 -5.16 -13.36
C THR A 58 -3.53 -5.47 -14.86
N GLU A 59 -4.55 -5.12 -15.64
CA GLU A 59 -4.62 -5.41 -17.09
C GLU A 59 -4.19 -4.25 -17.99
N ILE A 60 -3.53 -3.23 -17.44
CA ILE A 60 -3.03 -2.11 -18.25
C ILE A 60 -1.93 -2.63 -19.22
N PRO A 61 -2.07 -2.46 -20.54
CA PRO A 61 -1.06 -2.93 -21.50
C PRO A 61 0.25 -2.14 -21.39
N GLY A 62 1.38 -2.82 -21.54
CA GLY A 62 2.70 -2.17 -21.60
C GLY A 62 3.24 -1.68 -20.26
N VAL A 63 2.62 -2.10 -19.15
CA VAL A 63 3.13 -1.88 -17.78
C VAL A 63 3.20 -3.20 -17.03
N THR A 64 3.96 -3.21 -15.95
CA THR A 64 3.97 -4.34 -15.01
C THR A 64 3.32 -3.88 -13.71
N THR A 65 2.26 -4.56 -13.27
CA THR A 65 1.61 -4.26 -11.98
C THR A 65 2.00 -5.30 -10.94
N THR A 66 2.38 -4.88 -9.75
CA THR A 66 2.58 -5.76 -8.58
C THR A 66 1.60 -5.42 -7.48
N VAL A 67 1.10 -6.47 -6.81
CA VAL A 67 0.16 -6.38 -5.69
C VAL A 67 0.81 -7.15 -4.54
N ASP A 68 1.47 -6.43 -3.66
CA ASP A 68 2.19 -7.00 -2.53
C ASP A 68 1.31 -6.91 -1.29
N THR A 69 1.28 -7.97 -0.49
CA THR A 69 0.51 -7.98 0.76
C THR A 69 1.43 -8.32 1.93
N VAL A 70 1.41 -7.48 2.96
CA VAL A 70 2.30 -7.58 4.12
C VAL A 70 1.47 -7.63 5.39
N ASN A 71 1.81 -8.56 6.29
CA ASN A 71 1.26 -8.57 7.63
C ASN A 71 1.92 -7.45 8.45
N ASN A 72 1.15 -6.47 8.88
CA ASN A 72 1.68 -5.45 9.77
C ASN A 72 1.60 -5.94 11.22
N THR A 73 2.74 -6.40 11.77
CA THR A 73 2.83 -6.93 13.13
C THR A 73 3.02 -5.85 14.20
N LYS A 74 3.16 -4.58 13.82
CA LYS A 74 3.42 -3.47 14.74
C LYS A 74 2.17 -2.68 15.13
N ALA A 75 1.08 -2.84 14.39
CA ALA A 75 -0.15 -2.09 14.62
C ALA A 75 -1.14 -2.95 15.43
N ASP A 76 -1.60 -2.43 16.56
CA ASP A 76 -2.68 -3.01 17.35
C ASP A 76 -4.03 -2.63 16.75
N PHE A 77 -4.34 -3.22 15.59
CA PHE A 77 -5.58 -2.93 14.86
C PHE A 77 -6.83 -3.18 15.70
N VAL A 78 -6.80 -4.14 16.62
CA VAL A 78 -7.93 -4.46 17.49
C VAL A 78 -8.27 -3.29 18.41
N ASP A 79 -7.24 -2.65 18.99
CA ASP A 79 -7.42 -1.54 19.92
C ASP A 79 -7.81 -0.27 19.16
N ASN A 80 -7.18 -0.02 18.00
CA ASN A 80 -7.54 1.11 17.13
C ASN A 80 -9.00 1.04 16.66
N ILE A 81 -9.49 -0.15 16.27
CA ILE A 81 -10.90 -0.33 15.90
C ILE A 81 -11.81 -0.10 17.10
N ALA A 82 -11.43 -0.54 18.30
CA ALA A 82 -12.22 -0.33 19.51
C ALA A 82 -12.31 1.15 19.89
N GLU A 83 -11.21 1.90 19.79
CA GLU A 83 -11.20 3.36 19.98
C GLU A 83 -12.11 4.05 18.96
N ALA A 84 -11.98 3.71 17.67
CA ALA A 84 -12.82 4.29 16.61
C ALA A 84 -14.32 4.03 16.83
N ILE A 85 -14.71 2.80 17.21
CA ILE A 85 -16.10 2.47 17.54
C ILE A 85 -16.59 3.30 18.74
N THR A 86 -15.74 3.49 19.75
CA THR A 86 -16.09 4.28 20.94
C THR A 86 -16.32 5.74 20.58
N GLU A 87 -15.45 6.33 19.77
CA GLU A 87 -15.58 7.70 19.28
C GLU A 87 -16.86 7.90 18.46
N LEU A 88 -17.11 7.02 17.48
CA LEU A 88 -18.32 7.06 16.66
C LEU A 88 -19.59 6.84 17.49
N THR A 89 -19.54 6.03 18.55
CA THR A 89 -20.69 5.84 19.46
C THR A 89 -20.99 7.12 20.24
N VAL A 90 -19.97 7.83 20.72
CA VAL A 90 -20.17 9.15 21.36
C VAL A 90 -20.73 10.16 20.35
N GLN A 91 -20.26 10.12 19.10
CA GLN A 91 -20.79 10.97 18.04
C GLN A 91 -22.26 10.65 17.73
N LEU A 92 -22.62 9.37 17.73
CA LEU A 92 -24.00 8.89 17.56
C LEU A 92 -24.91 9.43 18.68
N ASP A 93 -24.45 9.41 19.94
CA ASP A 93 -25.18 9.98 21.08
C ASP A 93 -25.40 11.49 20.95
N HIS A 94 -24.56 12.18 20.17
CA HIS A 94 -24.64 13.62 19.89
C HIS A 94 -25.35 13.96 18.57
N ALA A 95 -25.81 12.97 17.80
CA ALA A 95 -26.49 13.18 16.53
C ALA A 95 -27.80 13.98 16.71
N LYS A 96 -28.06 14.94 15.82
CA LYS A 96 -29.21 15.87 15.94
C LYS A 96 -30.47 15.36 15.27
N ASN A 97 -30.32 14.51 14.25
CA ASN A 97 -31.41 13.98 13.47
C ASN A 97 -31.15 12.52 13.10
N ILE A 98 -32.19 11.85 12.59
CA ILE A 98 -32.15 10.42 12.26
C ILE A 98 -31.20 10.15 11.08
N ALA A 99 -31.11 11.03 10.09
CA ALA A 99 -30.21 10.83 8.95
C ALA A 99 -28.73 10.87 9.37
N ASP A 100 -28.35 11.83 10.23
CA ASP A 100 -27.00 11.90 10.80
C ASP A 100 -26.70 10.63 11.62
N SER A 101 -27.69 10.14 12.36
CA SER A 101 -27.58 8.91 13.14
C SER A 101 -27.36 7.69 12.24
N ASP A 102 -28.10 7.59 11.14
CA ASP A 102 -28.00 6.48 10.19
C ASP A 102 -26.64 6.48 9.46
N GLU A 103 -26.12 7.66 9.10
CA GLU A 103 -24.80 7.80 8.48
C GLU A 103 -23.68 7.31 9.41
N ILE A 104 -23.69 7.74 10.67
CA ILE A 104 -22.72 7.27 11.68
C ILE A 104 -22.87 5.77 11.93
N GLN A 105 -24.10 5.24 11.94
CA GLN A 105 -24.33 3.81 12.14
C GLN A 105 -23.77 2.97 10.98
N ASN A 106 -23.86 3.47 9.74
CA ASN A 106 -23.26 2.84 8.57
C ASN A 106 -21.73 2.73 8.65
N GLU A 107 -21.06 3.60 9.41
CA GLU A 107 -19.62 3.49 9.70
C GLU A 107 -19.31 2.52 10.85
N ILE A 108 -20.15 2.50 11.89
CA ILE A 108 -19.96 1.63 13.07
C ILE A 108 -20.11 0.15 12.71
N ASP A 109 -21.09 -0.19 11.88
CA ASP A 109 -21.43 -1.57 11.54
C ASP A 109 -20.28 -2.37 10.90
N PRO A 110 -19.58 -1.87 9.85
CA PRO A 110 -18.45 -2.57 9.26
C PRO A 110 -17.27 -2.71 10.25
N LEU A 111 -17.01 -1.69 11.08
CA LEU A 111 -15.96 -1.75 12.11
C LEU A 111 -16.26 -2.83 13.16
N ARG A 112 -17.52 -2.95 13.60
CA ARG A 112 -17.94 -4.02 14.52
C ARG A 112 -17.79 -5.39 13.87
N SER A 113 -18.22 -5.54 12.62
CA SER A 113 -18.05 -6.79 11.86
C SER A 113 -16.58 -7.19 11.78
N LEU A 114 -15.71 -6.26 11.39
CA LEU A 114 -14.26 -6.47 11.31
C LEU A 114 -13.66 -6.83 12.68
N SER A 115 -14.06 -6.14 13.75
CA SER A 115 -13.58 -6.44 15.11
C SER A 115 -13.91 -7.86 15.56
N LEU A 116 -15.09 -8.37 15.15
CA LEU A 116 -15.55 -9.70 15.50
C LEU A 116 -14.79 -10.77 14.70
N ALA A 117 -14.57 -10.54 13.41
CA ALA A 117 -13.82 -11.44 12.54
C ALA A 117 -12.35 -11.59 13.01
N LEU A 118 -11.71 -10.48 13.40
CA LEU A 118 -10.37 -10.51 14.01
C LEU A 118 -10.29 -11.34 15.29
N ARG A 119 -11.32 -11.24 16.16
CA ARG A 119 -11.30 -11.89 17.49
C ARG A 119 -11.73 -13.35 17.46
N LYS A 120 -12.71 -13.70 16.63
CA LYS A 120 -13.31 -15.05 16.61
C LYS A 120 -12.74 -15.95 15.52
N ASP A 121 -12.51 -15.40 14.34
CA ASP A 121 -12.20 -16.19 13.15
C ASP A 121 -10.68 -16.22 12.85
N GLY A 122 -9.89 -15.54 13.68
CA GLY A 122 -8.43 -15.49 13.54
C GLY A 122 -7.98 -14.75 12.28
N GLU A 123 -8.84 -13.88 11.74
CA GLU A 123 -8.50 -13.05 10.60
C GLU A 123 -7.36 -12.08 10.94
N VAL A 124 -6.57 -11.74 9.93
CA VAL A 124 -5.43 -10.83 10.08
C VAL A 124 -5.57 -9.73 9.05
N ILE A 125 -5.57 -8.47 9.52
CA ILE A 125 -5.47 -7.30 8.64
C ILE A 125 -4.11 -7.31 7.98
N ARG A 126 -4.11 -7.24 6.65
CA ARG A 126 -2.90 -7.14 5.85
C ARG A 126 -2.89 -5.83 5.11
N GLN A 127 -1.73 -5.21 5.07
CA GLN A 127 -1.51 -4.02 4.29
C GLN A 127 -1.16 -4.43 2.86
N THR A 128 -1.89 -3.91 1.89
CA THR A 128 -1.66 -4.16 0.47
C THR A 128 -1.00 -2.95 -0.19
N TYR A 129 0.01 -3.19 -1.00
CA TYR A 129 0.71 -2.20 -1.80
C TYR A 129 0.52 -2.53 -3.28
N ILE A 130 -0.04 -1.59 -4.04
CA ILE A 130 -0.25 -1.75 -5.46
C ILE A 130 0.68 -0.79 -6.20
N ARG A 131 1.57 -1.34 -7.04
CA ARG A 131 2.55 -0.57 -7.79
C ARG A 131 2.46 -0.88 -9.28
N VAL A 132 2.44 0.16 -10.09
CA VAL A 132 2.44 0.06 -11.56
C VAL A 132 3.78 0.58 -12.07
N TYR A 133 4.56 -0.31 -12.66
CA TYR A 133 5.85 -0.02 -13.26
C TYR A 133 5.67 0.29 -14.74
N CYS A 134 5.94 1.53 -15.11
CA CYS A 134 5.85 2.02 -16.48
C CYS A 134 7.25 2.10 -17.10
N TYR A 135 7.38 1.65 -18.34
CA TYR A 135 8.61 1.74 -19.13
C TYR A 135 8.31 2.27 -20.52
N ALA A 136 9.21 3.10 -21.07
CA ALA A 136 9.05 3.76 -22.37
C ALA A 136 10.39 3.90 -23.09
#